data_AF-A0A8K0K0Q3-F1
#
_entry.id   AF-A0A8K0K0Q3-F1
#
_cell.length_a   1.000
_cell.length_b   1.000
_cell.length_c   1.000
_cell.angle_alpha   90.00
_cell.angle_beta   90.00
_cell.angle_gamma   90.00
#
_symmetry.space_group_name_H-M   'P 1'
#
loop_
_entity.id
_entity.type
_entity.pdbx_description
1 polymer ?
#
loop_
_entity_poly.entity_id
_entity_poly.type
_entity_poly.pdbx_seq_one_letter_code
_entity_poly.pdbx_strand_id
1 'polypeptide(L)'
;MSLPLRMWLIGETGRKKKKLLIRPLVIPRERWEANPPKGTTALRHPVNYVIISHTASEPGHSIAECCTHIRIFQKFHQESRNWDDIAYNFLVGGDGNVYEGRGWDNMGAHAKGMNDVSIGISFIGTFVDVLPPPSQIRACKMLIDEGISLGNISANYKLLGHRQVSPTESPGEMLYKELQKWNHWSPEI
;
A
#
# COMPACT_ATOMS: atom_id res chain seq x y z
N MET A 1 -58.22 35.25 16.73
CA MET A 1 -58.95 34.19 15.99
C MET A 1 -58.42 34.19 14.56
N SER A 2 -57.49 33.29 14.21
CA SER A 2 -57.72 32.07 13.37
C SER A 2 -57.88 32.40 11.87
N LEU A 3 -56.78 32.45 11.08
CA LEU A 3 -56.20 31.42 10.14
C LEU A 3 -56.86 31.42 8.73
N PRO A 4 -56.22 30.93 7.64
CA PRO A 4 -54.83 31.04 7.16
C PRO A 4 -54.74 31.35 5.63
N LEU A 5 -53.54 31.60 5.08
CA LEU A 5 -53.26 31.23 3.68
C LEU A 5 -51.97 30.42 3.57
N ARG A 6 -52.15 29.26 2.93
CA ARG A 6 -51.21 28.19 2.66
C ARG A 6 -50.24 28.63 1.55
N MET A 7 -48.93 28.45 1.74
CA MET A 7 -47.99 28.42 0.62
C MET A 7 -47.06 27.23 0.79
N TRP A 8 -47.24 26.23 -0.08
CA TRP A 8 -46.32 25.12 -0.24
C TRP A 8 -45.18 25.59 -1.14
N LEU A 9 -43.94 25.47 -0.69
CA LEU A 9 -42.78 25.31 -1.56
C LEU A 9 -41.97 24.10 -1.07
N ILE A 10 -42.31 22.97 -1.71
CA ILE A 10 -41.41 21.97 -2.34
C ILE A 10 -39.95 21.95 -1.88
N GLY A 11 -39.49 20.75 -1.57
CA GLY A 11 -38.24 20.46 -0.89
C GLY A 11 -36.97 20.76 -1.68
N GLU A 12 -35.90 20.97 -0.92
CA GLU A 12 -34.54 20.73 -1.39
C GLU A 12 -33.99 19.48 -0.69
N THR A 13 -33.92 18.42 -1.48
CA THR A 13 -33.30 17.14 -1.15
C THR A 13 -31.87 17.33 -0.69
N GLY A 14 -31.52 16.73 0.46
CA GLY A 14 -30.17 16.71 1.00
C GLY A 14 -29.14 16.20 -0.01
N ARG A 15 -28.30 17.13 -0.50
CA ARG A 15 -27.12 16.80 -1.29
C ARG A 15 -26.09 16.17 -0.34
N LYS A 16 -26.02 14.84 -0.30
CA LYS A 16 -24.89 14.13 0.34
C LYS A 16 -23.60 14.69 -0.25
N LYS A 17 -22.75 15.32 0.57
CA LYS A 17 -21.42 15.77 0.17
C LYS A 17 -20.67 14.55 -0.36
N LYS A 18 -20.41 14.48 -1.67
CA LYS A 18 -19.47 13.50 -2.23
C LYS A 18 -18.12 13.79 -1.59
N LYS A 19 -17.66 12.90 -0.70
CA LYS A 19 -16.30 12.94 -0.17
C LYS A 19 -15.37 12.81 -1.37
N LEU A 20 -14.67 13.89 -1.73
CA LEU A 20 -13.66 13.84 -2.77
C LEU A 20 -12.58 12.89 -2.26
N LEU A 21 -12.53 11.67 -2.80
CA LEU A 21 -11.49 10.71 -2.49
C LEU A 21 -10.21 11.25 -3.13
N ILE A 22 -9.37 11.90 -2.33
CA ILE A 22 -8.00 12.20 -2.73
C ILE A 22 -7.32 10.85 -2.88
N ARG A 23 -7.06 10.43 -4.11
CA ARG A 23 -6.31 9.20 -4.41
C ARG A 23 -4.82 9.47 -4.21
N PRO A 24 -4.05 8.52 -3.68
CA PRO A 24 -2.61 8.65 -3.68
C PRO A 24 -2.12 8.69 -5.13
N LEU A 25 -1.11 9.52 -5.41
CA LEU A 25 -0.43 9.45 -6.69
C LEU A 25 0.39 8.15 -6.72
N VAL A 26 -0.10 7.15 -7.43
CA VAL A 26 0.66 5.94 -7.74
C VAL A 26 1.54 6.24 -8.97
N ILE A 27 2.85 6.21 -8.77
CA ILE A 27 3.86 6.31 -9.80
C ILE A 27 3.89 4.97 -10.55
N PRO A 28 3.47 4.93 -11.82
CA PRO A 28 3.32 3.68 -12.54
C PRO A 28 4.67 3.12 -12.96
N ARG A 29 4.68 1.84 -13.36
CA ARG A 29 5.89 1.09 -13.76
C ARG A 29 6.73 1.78 -14.83
N GLU A 30 6.09 2.41 -15.81
CA GLU A 30 6.76 3.10 -16.91
C GLU A 30 7.56 4.30 -16.41
N ARG A 31 7.10 4.96 -15.34
CA ARG A 31 7.73 6.18 -14.83
C ARG A 31 9.00 5.91 -14.03
N TRP A 32 9.18 4.70 -13.51
CA TRP A 32 10.44 4.27 -12.91
C TRP A 32 11.28 3.38 -13.84
N GLU A 33 10.86 3.22 -15.10
CA GLU A 33 11.55 2.44 -16.14
C GLU A 33 11.69 0.95 -15.75
N ALA A 34 10.58 0.34 -15.39
CA ALA A 34 10.54 -1.06 -14.99
C ALA A 34 11.02 -2.01 -16.10
N ASN A 35 11.84 -3.00 -15.73
CA ASN A 35 12.01 -4.17 -16.56
C ASN A 35 10.67 -4.92 -16.69
N PRO A 36 10.42 -5.58 -17.83
CA PRO A 36 9.28 -6.48 -17.96
C PRO A 36 9.34 -7.60 -16.91
N PRO A 37 8.20 -8.05 -16.36
CA PRO A 37 8.18 -9.26 -15.55
C PRO A 37 8.54 -10.48 -16.43
N LYS A 38 9.30 -11.43 -15.87
CA LYS A 38 9.61 -12.72 -16.54
C LYS A 38 8.40 -13.66 -16.58
N GLY A 39 7.44 -13.43 -15.68
CA GLY A 39 6.20 -14.18 -15.55
C GLY A 39 5.22 -13.45 -14.64
N THR A 40 3.94 -13.80 -14.72
CA THR A 40 2.88 -13.23 -13.88
C THR A 40 1.95 -14.32 -13.42
N THR A 41 1.53 -14.25 -12.15
CA THR A 41 0.46 -15.07 -11.60
C THR A 41 -0.62 -14.14 -11.09
N ALA A 42 -1.87 -14.35 -11.54
CA ALA A 42 -2.99 -13.52 -11.13
C ALA A 42 -3.27 -13.64 -9.63
N LEU A 43 -3.55 -12.51 -8.98
CA LEU A 43 -3.97 -12.44 -7.58
C LEU A 43 -5.50 -12.43 -7.50
N ARG A 44 -6.05 -13.25 -6.61
CA ARG A 44 -7.51 -13.29 -6.41
C ARG A 44 -7.95 -12.18 -5.46
N HIS A 45 -8.94 -11.41 -5.89
CA HIS A 45 -9.53 -10.33 -5.10
C HIS A 45 -10.90 -10.71 -4.50
N PRO A 46 -11.29 -10.06 -3.38
CA PRO A 46 -10.44 -9.21 -2.53
C PRO A 46 -9.42 -10.03 -1.75
N VAL A 47 -8.23 -9.46 -1.51
CA VAL A 47 -7.28 -10.05 -0.55
C VAL A 47 -7.72 -9.78 0.89
N ASN A 48 -7.39 -10.68 1.80
CA ASN A 48 -7.75 -10.54 3.21
C ASN A 48 -6.61 -10.00 4.07
N TYR A 49 -5.41 -9.83 3.49
CA TYR A 49 -4.22 -9.42 4.21
C TYR A 49 -3.50 -8.28 3.51
N VAL A 50 -2.98 -7.35 4.31
CA VAL A 50 -1.99 -6.36 3.88
C VAL A 50 -0.75 -6.57 4.72
N ILE A 51 0.39 -6.83 4.07
CA ILE A 51 1.65 -7.12 4.73
C ILE A 51 2.61 -5.96 4.49
N ILE A 52 3.00 -5.30 5.58
CA ILE A 52 3.94 -4.18 5.56
C ILE A 52 5.35 -4.67 5.81
N SER A 53 6.26 -4.26 4.93
CA SER A 53 7.70 -4.52 5.02
C SER A 53 8.50 -3.22 4.91
N HIS A 54 9.81 -3.32 5.10
CA HIS A 54 10.75 -2.30 4.66
C HIS A 54 11.74 -2.87 3.65
N THR A 55 12.45 -2.02 2.93
CA THR A 55 13.47 -2.46 1.96
C THR A 55 14.84 -2.70 2.61
N ALA A 56 15.03 -2.24 3.85
CA ALA A 56 16.33 -2.23 4.54
C ALA A 56 17.41 -1.52 3.72
N SER A 57 17.03 -0.43 3.07
CA SER A 57 17.90 0.42 2.24
C SER A 57 18.04 1.81 2.86
N GLU A 58 18.86 2.64 2.22
CA GLU A 58 18.75 4.09 2.38
C GLU A 58 17.34 4.59 1.99
N PRO A 59 16.85 5.67 2.62
CA PRO A 59 15.60 6.30 2.24
C PRO A 59 15.73 7.01 0.88
N GLY A 60 14.66 6.96 0.07
CA GLY A 60 14.55 7.81 -1.13
C GLY A 60 13.77 9.08 -0.82
N HIS A 61 14.40 10.25 -0.94
CA HIS A 61 13.82 11.56 -0.60
C HIS A 61 13.24 12.30 -1.79
N SER A 62 13.51 11.82 -3.00
CA SER A 62 12.93 12.34 -4.25
C SER A 62 12.40 11.22 -5.14
N ILE A 63 11.62 11.58 -6.16
CA ILE A 63 11.14 10.64 -7.16
C ILE A 63 12.30 9.95 -7.86
N ALA A 64 13.35 10.70 -8.23
CA ALA A 64 14.50 10.15 -8.94
C ALA A 64 15.28 9.12 -8.10
N GLU A 65 15.47 9.40 -6.81
CA GLU A 65 16.10 8.48 -5.87
C GLU A 65 15.25 7.22 -5.65
N CYS A 66 13.94 7.38 -5.42
CA CYS A 66 13.04 6.24 -5.26
C CYS A 66 13.01 5.36 -6.51
N CYS A 67 12.89 5.93 -7.71
CA CYS A 67 12.96 5.18 -8.96
C CYS A 67 14.28 4.41 -9.09
N THR A 68 15.40 5.03 -8.70
CA THR A 68 16.72 4.39 -8.73
C THR A 68 16.78 3.20 -7.77
N HIS A 69 16.33 3.36 -6.54
CA HIS A 69 16.24 2.26 -5.57
C HIS A 69 15.35 1.12 -6.08
N ILE A 70 14.16 1.44 -6.58
CA ILE A 70 13.20 0.44 -7.08
C ILE A 70 13.79 -0.38 -8.22
N ARG A 71 14.47 0.26 -9.18
CA ARG A 71 15.18 -0.44 -10.26
C ARG A 71 16.25 -1.38 -9.73
N ILE A 72 17.04 -0.96 -8.74
CA ILE A 72 18.05 -1.81 -8.09
C ILE A 72 17.38 -3.02 -7.42
N PHE A 73 16.27 -2.81 -6.70
CA PHE A 73 15.54 -3.89 -6.05
C PHE A 73 14.95 -4.87 -7.07
N GLN A 74 14.33 -4.37 -8.15
CA GLN A 74 13.80 -5.22 -9.21
C GLN A 74 14.91 -6.05 -9.85
N LYS A 75 16.03 -5.41 -10.20
CA LYS A 75 17.20 -6.09 -10.78
C LYS A 75 17.72 -7.19 -9.86
N PHE A 76 17.90 -6.90 -8.58
CA PHE A 76 18.33 -7.90 -7.59
C PHE A 76 17.34 -9.07 -7.49
N HIS A 77 16.04 -8.80 -7.43
CA HIS A 77 15.02 -9.85 -7.38
C HIS A 77 15.01 -10.73 -8.63
N GLN A 78 15.11 -10.11 -9.82
CA GLN A 78 15.08 -10.85 -11.07
C GLN A 78 16.39 -11.59 -11.36
N GLU A 79 17.54 -10.94 -11.22
CA GLU A 79 18.82 -11.50 -11.62
C GLU A 79 19.46 -12.37 -10.54
N SER A 80 19.44 -11.92 -9.28
CA SER A 80 20.11 -12.63 -8.18
C SER A 80 19.22 -13.67 -7.52
N ARG A 81 17.91 -13.43 -7.43
CA ARG A 81 16.95 -14.40 -6.82
C ARG A 81 16.15 -15.22 -7.82
N ASN A 82 16.31 -14.93 -9.11
CA ASN A 82 15.55 -15.55 -10.20
C ASN A 82 14.01 -15.49 -9.99
N TRP A 83 13.53 -14.38 -9.44
CA TRP A 83 12.10 -14.12 -9.31
C TRP A 83 11.56 -13.50 -10.58
N ASP A 84 10.24 -13.63 -10.78
CA ASP A 84 9.61 -13.09 -11.98
C ASP A 84 9.68 -11.56 -12.07
N ASP A 85 9.64 -10.89 -10.92
CA ASP A 85 9.63 -9.44 -10.81
C ASP A 85 10.04 -8.99 -9.40
N ILE A 86 10.07 -7.67 -9.16
CA ILE A 86 10.21 -7.07 -7.83
C ILE A 86 9.26 -7.72 -6.81
N ALA A 87 9.71 -7.94 -5.57
CA ALA A 87 8.96 -8.72 -4.58
C ALA A 87 7.58 -8.16 -4.21
N TYR A 88 7.45 -6.84 -4.25
CA TYR A 88 6.35 -6.13 -3.60
C TYR A 88 5.26 -5.77 -4.61
N ASN A 89 4.00 -5.74 -4.18
CA ASN A 89 2.90 -5.18 -4.96
C ASN A 89 3.07 -3.68 -5.12
N PHE A 90 3.41 -3.01 -4.02
CA PHE A 90 3.65 -1.56 -3.99
C PHE A 90 4.84 -1.22 -3.10
N LEU A 91 5.46 -0.08 -3.38
CA LEU A 91 6.45 0.54 -2.51
C LEU A 91 6.01 1.95 -2.14
N VAL A 92 6.44 2.45 -0.99
CA VAL A 92 6.19 3.82 -0.58
C VAL A 92 7.53 4.50 -0.35
N GLY A 93 7.80 5.60 -1.04
CA GLY A 93 9.04 6.35 -0.95
C GLY A 93 9.06 7.30 0.24
N GLY A 94 10.26 7.66 0.72
CA GLY A 94 10.43 8.70 1.74
C GLY A 94 9.97 10.09 1.26
N ASP A 95 9.90 10.27 -0.06
CA ASP A 95 9.28 11.39 -0.76
C ASP A 95 7.75 11.47 -0.59
N GLY A 96 7.12 10.43 -0.03
CA GLY A 96 5.68 10.35 0.20
C GLY A 96 4.86 9.91 -1.01
N ASN A 97 5.48 9.40 -2.08
CA ASN A 97 4.77 8.81 -3.21
C ASN A 97 4.63 7.29 -3.06
N VAL A 98 3.60 6.74 -3.71
CA VAL A 98 3.46 5.29 -3.89
C VAL A 98 4.03 4.93 -5.26
N TYR A 99 4.73 3.81 -5.34
CA TYR A 99 5.29 3.27 -6.57
C TYR A 99 4.69 1.91 -6.83
N GLU A 100 4.19 1.72 -8.04
CA GLU A 100 3.67 0.45 -8.50
C GLU A 100 4.82 -0.56 -8.66
N GLY A 101 4.78 -1.63 -7.86
CA GLY A 101 5.60 -2.81 -8.07
C GLY A 101 4.84 -3.78 -8.98
N ARG A 102 4.43 -4.93 -8.45
CA ARG A 102 3.57 -5.88 -9.18
C ARG A 102 2.12 -5.40 -9.37
N GLY A 103 1.72 -4.33 -8.68
CA GLY A 103 0.39 -3.76 -8.77
C GLY A 103 -0.65 -4.59 -8.02
N TRP A 104 -1.93 -4.34 -8.32
CA TRP A 104 -3.05 -4.99 -7.64
C TRP A 104 -3.24 -6.44 -8.10
N ASP A 105 -3.21 -6.68 -9.41
CA ASP A 105 -3.74 -7.91 -10.00
C ASP A 105 -2.73 -9.07 -10.05
N ASN A 106 -1.48 -8.86 -9.61
CA ASN A 106 -0.42 -9.87 -9.69
C ASN A 106 0.08 -10.27 -8.30
N MET A 107 0.24 -11.58 -8.11
CA MET A 107 0.77 -12.17 -6.89
C MET A 107 2.19 -11.66 -6.59
N GLY A 108 2.41 -11.25 -5.34
CA GLY A 108 3.70 -10.83 -4.80
C GLY A 108 4.72 -11.96 -4.65
N ALA A 109 5.91 -11.60 -4.18
CA ALA A 109 6.93 -12.52 -3.67
C ALA A 109 7.50 -12.03 -2.32
N HIS A 110 6.75 -11.22 -1.59
CA HIS A 110 7.16 -10.53 -0.37
C HIS A 110 7.12 -11.38 0.88
N ALA A 111 6.21 -12.36 0.99
CA ALA A 111 6.04 -13.22 2.16
C ALA A 111 5.64 -14.64 1.76
N LYS A 112 6.57 -15.59 1.85
CA LYS A 112 6.34 -16.99 1.46
C LYS A 112 5.15 -17.58 2.23
N GLY A 113 4.20 -18.18 1.51
CA GLY A 113 2.98 -18.77 2.08
C GLY A 113 1.82 -17.79 2.27
N MET A 114 2.03 -16.49 2.01
CA MET A 114 0.98 -15.46 2.11
C MET A 114 0.79 -14.66 0.81
N ASN A 115 1.64 -14.88 -0.20
CA ASN A 115 1.68 -14.04 -1.41
C ASN A 115 0.38 -14.06 -2.22
N ASP A 116 -0.35 -15.19 -2.23
CA ASP A 116 -1.58 -15.43 -2.97
C ASP A 116 -2.85 -14.89 -2.29
N VAL A 117 -2.72 -14.45 -1.04
CA VAL A 117 -3.83 -13.95 -0.21
C VAL A 117 -3.57 -12.55 0.36
N SER A 118 -2.48 -11.89 -0.07
CA SER A 118 -2.07 -10.60 0.48
C SER A 118 -1.55 -9.61 -0.57
N ILE A 119 -1.70 -8.32 -0.25
CA ILE A 119 -0.96 -7.23 -0.90
C ILE A 119 0.26 -6.89 -0.04
N GLY A 120 1.45 -6.96 -0.64
CA GLY A 120 2.71 -6.57 0.00
C GLY A 120 3.06 -5.11 -0.29
N ILE A 121 3.18 -4.29 0.75
CA ILE A 121 3.58 -2.89 0.65
C ILE A 121 4.92 -2.71 1.37
N SER A 122 5.95 -2.22 0.66
CA SER A 122 7.28 -2.01 1.23
C SER A 122 7.63 -0.54 1.38
N PHE A 123 8.04 -0.14 2.58
CA PHE A 123 8.54 1.21 2.81
C PHE A 123 10.02 1.27 2.38
N ILE A 124 10.34 2.17 1.44
CA ILE A 124 11.73 2.41 1.04
C ILE A 124 12.48 3.07 2.20
N GLY A 125 13.44 2.36 2.77
CA GLY A 125 14.23 2.78 3.91
C GLY A 125 14.50 1.64 4.91
N THR A 126 15.13 2.00 6.03
CA THR A 126 15.25 1.16 7.23
C THR A 126 14.59 1.87 8.42
N PHE A 127 13.81 1.13 9.20
CA PHE A 127 12.95 1.67 10.26
C PHE A 127 13.09 0.88 11.57
N VAL A 128 14.30 0.39 11.82
CA VAL A 128 14.65 -0.27 13.08
C VAL A 128 14.62 0.75 14.21
N ASP A 129 15.39 1.84 14.07
CA ASP A 129 15.55 2.85 15.12
C ASP A 129 14.85 4.19 14.84
N VAL A 130 14.28 4.34 13.63
CA VAL A 130 13.65 5.57 13.17
C VAL A 130 12.26 5.32 12.60
N LEU A 131 11.33 6.24 12.86
CA LEU A 131 9.99 6.19 12.25
C LEU A 131 10.03 6.64 10.79
N PRO A 132 9.20 6.05 9.92
CA PRO A 132 9.03 6.61 8.59
C PRO A 132 8.51 8.05 8.63
N PRO A 133 8.88 8.91 7.66
CA PRO A 133 8.29 10.22 7.50
C PRO A 133 6.75 10.16 7.51
N PRO A 134 6.07 11.13 8.14
CA PRO A 134 4.61 11.18 8.17
C PRO A 134 3.95 11.15 6.78
N SER A 135 4.62 11.67 5.75
CA SER A 135 4.17 11.59 4.35
C SER A 135 4.10 10.15 3.84
N GLN A 136 5.12 9.33 4.13
CA GLN A 136 5.19 7.93 3.75
C GLN A 136 4.07 7.11 4.44
N ILE A 137 3.85 7.36 5.73
CA ILE A 137 2.73 6.75 6.48
C ILE A 137 1.38 7.10 5.86
N ARG A 138 1.14 8.39 5.56
CA ARG A 138 -0.11 8.84 4.95
C ARG A 138 -0.33 8.22 3.57
N ALA A 139 0.70 8.17 2.74
CA ALA A 139 0.63 7.58 1.40
C ALA A 139 0.24 6.10 1.43
N CYS A 140 0.83 5.32 2.36
CA CYS A 140 0.46 3.92 2.56
C CYS A 140 -1.00 3.77 2.98
N LYS A 141 -1.49 4.57 3.94
CA LYS A 141 -2.90 4.53 4.37
C LYS A 141 -3.85 4.87 3.22
N MET A 142 -3.53 5.89 2.44
CA MET A 142 -4.32 6.28 1.26
C MET A 142 -4.37 5.18 0.19
N LEU A 143 -3.27 4.44 0.02
CA LEU A 143 -3.21 3.30 -0.90
C LEU A 143 -4.10 2.14 -0.43
N ILE A 144 -4.08 1.85 0.87
CA ILE A 144 -4.96 0.81 1.45
C ILE A 144 -6.43 1.22 1.30
N ASP A 145 -6.78 2.47 1.60
CA ASP A 145 -8.13 3.01 1.42
C ASP A 145 -8.57 2.91 -0.06
N GLU A 146 -7.68 3.21 -1.01
CA GLU A 146 -7.93 3.03 -2.44
C GLU A 146 -8.18 1.55 -2.78
N GLY A 147 -7.32 0.64 -2.32
CA GLY A 147 -7.48 -0.80 -2.54
C GLY A 147 -8.81 -1.34 -1.99
N ILE A 148 -9.29 -0.85 -0.85
CA ILE A 148 -10.63 -1.16 -0.32
C ILE A 148 -11.71 -0.62 -1.26
N SER A 149 -11.58 0.63 -1.70
CA SER A 149 -12.57 1.27 -2.57
C SER A 149 -12.69 0.60 -3.95
N LEU A 150 -11.60 0.00 -4.45
CA LEU A 150 -11.55 -0.73 -5.70
C LEU A 150 -12.01 -2.19 -5.57
N GLY A 151 -12.18 -2.69 -4.34
CA GLY A 151 -12.50 -4.10 -4.09
C GLY A 151 -11.30 -5.05 -4.17
N ASN A 152 -10.08 -4.51 -4.23
CA ASN A 152 -8.85 -5.30 -4.27
C ASN A 152 -8.44 -5.79 -2.88
N ILE A 153 -8.73 -5.00 -1.84
CA ILE A 153 -8.52 -5.31 -0.42
C ILE A 153 -9.90 -5.45 0.25
N SER A 154 -10.08 -6.49 1.06
CA SER A 154 -11.29 -6.67 1.85
C SER A 154 -11.48 -5.52 2.84
N ALA A 155 -12.72 -5.03 3.02
CA ALA A 155 -13.01 -4.03 4.05
C ALA A 155 -12.71 -4.52 5.48
N ASN A 156 -12.60 -5.84 5.69
CA ASN A 156 -12.24 -6.47 6.95
C ASN A 156 -10.83 -7.11 6.90
N TYR A 157 -9.92 -6.58 6.08
CA TYR A 157 -8.56 -7.09 5.98
C TYR A 157 -7.85 -7.09 7.34
N LYS A 158 -6.81 -7.93 7.46
CA LYS A 158 -5.84 -7.88 8.56
C LYS A 158 -4.58 -7.17 8.08
N LEU A 159 -4.11 -6.19 8.86
CA LEU A 159 -2.83 -5.52 8.68
C LEU A 159 -1.77 -6.24 9.52
N LEU A 160 -0.71 -6.69 8.87
CA LEU A 160 0.40 -7.42 9.49
C LEU A 160 1.74 -6.76 9.15
N GLY A 161 2.68 -6.83 10.07
CA GLY A 161 4.10 -6.61 9.79
C GLY A 161 4.74 -7.88 9.24
N HIS A 162 5.69 -7.75 8.32
CA HIS A 162 6.36 -8.88 7.67
C HIS A 162 6.93 -9.92 8.66
N ARG A 163 7.47 -9.48 9.80
CA ARG A 163 7.98 -10.33 10.88
C ARG A 163 6.95 -11.29 11.49
N GLN A 164 5.65 -11.02 11.34
CA GLN A 164 4.62 -11.94 11.85
C GLN A 164 4.49 -13.19 10.98
N VAL A 165 4.82 -13.10 9.68
CA VAL A 165 4.61 -14.18 8.69
C VAL A 165 5.92 -14.76 8.15
N SER A 166 7.06 -14.24 8.57
CA SER A 166 8.39 -14.67 8.10
C SER A 166 9.46 -14.39 9.17
N PRO A 167 10.53 -15.19 9.25
CA PRO A 167 11.63 -14.98 10.20
C PRO A 167 12.53 -13.82 9.76
N THR A 168 12.10 -12.59 10.01
CA THR A 168 12.78 -11.35 9.60
C THR A 168 12.55 -10.23 10.62
N GLU A 169 13.43 -9.25 10.66
CA GLU A 169 13.22 -8.01 11.43
C GLU A 169 12.24 -7.04 10.75
N SER A 170 12.04 -7.17 9.44
CA SER A 170 11.12 -6.31 8.67
C SER A 170 9.72 -6.27 9.30
N PRO A 171 9.06 -5.12 9.43
CA PRO A 171 9.36 -3.83 8.79
C PRO A 171 10.31 -2.91 9.58
N GLY A 172 11.03 -3.44 10.57
CA GLY A 172 11.81 -2.65 11.53
C GLY A 172 10.98 -2.28 12.76
N GLU A 173 11.64 -2.15 13.91
CA GLU A 173 10.99 -2.02 15.22
C GLU A 173 10.12 -0.77 15.35
N MET A 174 10.61 0.39 14.90
CA MET A 174 9.84 1.64 14.97
C MET A 174 8.62 1.62 14.05
N LEU A 175 8.74 1.12 12.82
CA LEU A 175 7.58 0.97 11.93
C LEU A 175 6.60 -0.08 12.45
N TYR A 176 7.08 -1.20 13.00
CA TYR A 176 6.22 -2.23 13.58
C TYR A 176 5.35 -1.68 14.73
N LYS A 177 5.95 -0.92 15.66
CA LYS A 177 5.23 -0.21 16.73
C LYS A 177 4.23 0.81 16.21
N GLU A 178 4.51 1.45 15.08
CA GLU A 178 3.58 2.36 14.45
C GLU A 178 2.37 1.63 13.85
N LEU A 179 2.57 0.49 13.18
CA LEU A 179 1.49 -0.32 12.61
C LEU A 179 0.50 -0.81 13.67
N GLN A 180 0.95 -1.10 14.88
CA GLN A 180 0.10 -1.51 16.00
C GLN A 180 -0.99 -0.49 16.38
N LYS A 181 -0.82 0.76 15.95
CA LYS A 181 -1.77 1.86 16.20
C LYS A 181 -2.77 2.05 15.07
N TRP A 182 -2.59 1.35 13.94
CA TRP A 182 -3.43 1.52 12.76
C TRP A 182 -4.70 0.69 12.89
N ASN A 183 -5.75 1.14 12.22
CA ASN A 183 -6.94 0.31 12.03
C ASN A 183 -6.54 -1.00 11.35
N HIS A 184 -7.28 -2.07 11.64
CA HIS A 184 -7.05 -3.41 11.12
C HIS A 184 -5.74 -4.08 11.53
N TRP A 185 -4.94 -3.47 12.41
CA TRP A 185 -3.82 -4.18 13.04
C TRP A 185 -4.30 -5.48 13.68
N SER A 186 -3.66 -6.59 13.33
CA SER A 186 -3.93 -7.89 13.92
C SER A 186 -2.69 -8.41 14.64
N PRO A 187 -2.76 -8.78 15.93
CA PRO A 187 -1.66 -9.43 16.61
C PRO A 187 -1.39 -10.85 16.09
N GLU A 188 -2.39 -11.46 15.45
CA GLU A 188 -2.38 -12.84 14.97
C GLU A 188 -2.64 -12.92 13.45
N ILE A 189 -2.15 -13.97 12.79
CA ILE A 189 -2.41 -14.26 11.36
C ILE A 189 -3.85 -14.73 11.17
#